data_AF-A0A7R9JC92-F1
#
_entry.id   AF-A0A7R9JC92-F1
#
_cell.length_a   1.000
_cell.length_b   1.000
_cell.length_c   1.000
_cell.angle_alpha   90.00
_cell.angle_beta   90.00
_cell.angle_gamma   90.00
#
_symmetry.space_group_name_H-M   'P 1'
#
loop_
_entity.id
_entity.type
_entity.pdbx_description
1 polymer ?
#
loop_
_entity_poly.entity_id
_entity_poly.type
_entity_poly.pdbx_seq_one_letter_code
_entity_poly.pdbx_strand_id
1 'polypeptide(L)'
;MSSTNDRLPIFPSRGAQMIMKARLLGATKGHGLLKKKADALQMRFRLILGKIIETKTLMGEVMKEAAFSLAEAKFATGDFNQVVIQNVTKAQIKIRTKRDNVADVGKLKPKEI
;
A
#
# COMPACT_ATOMS: atom_id res chain seq x y z
N MET A 1 5.80 -38.30 19.95
CA MET A 1 6.01 -38.96 18.63
C MET A 1 6.85 -38.00 17.79
N SER A 2 8.15 -38.27 17.62
CA SER A 2 9.04 -37.37 16.87
C SER A 2 8.76 -37.51 15.38
N SER A 3 8.36 -36.43 14.73
CA SER A 3 8.05 -36.47 13.30
C SER A 3 9.36 -36.68 12.52
N THR A 4 9.36 -37.70 11.68
CA THR A 4 10.48 -38.03 10.77
C THR A 4 10.74 -36.90 9.76
N ASN A 5 9.82 -35.94 9.63
CA ASN A 5 9.88 -34.82 8.69
C ASN A 5 10.55 -33.55 9.27
N ASP A 6 10.80 -33.47 10.58
CA ASP A 6 11.44 -32.29 11.21
C ASP A 6 12.97 -32.28 11.08
N ARG A 7 13.57 -33.30 10.44
CA ARG A 7 15.02 -33.47 10.35
C ARG A 7 15.46 -33.60 8.90
N LEU A 8 16.57 -32.93 8.58
CA LEU A 8 17.19 -33.07 7.27
C LEU A 8 17.81 -34.47 7.16
N PRO A 9 17.61 -35.20 6.04
CA PRO A 9 18.19 -36.51 5.81
C PRO A 9 19.68 -36.37 5.47
N ILE A 10 20.52 -36.21 6.50
CA ILE A 10 21.98 -36.08 6.36
C ILE A 10 22.69 -37.20 7.12
N PHE A 11 23.77 -37.73 6.54
CA PHE A 11 24.62 -38.68 7.24
C PHE A 11 25.38 -37.99 8.39
N PRO A 12 25.38 -38.55 9.61
CA PRO A 12 26.01 -37.92 10.76
C PRO A 12 27.55 -37.96 10.62
N SER A 13 28.14 -36.82 10.26
CA SER A 13 29.59 -36.63 10.20
C SER A 13 29.99 -35.26 10.77
N ARG A 14 31.27 -35.09 11.14
CA ARG A 14 31.80 -33.81 11.62
C ARG A 14 31.63 -32.68 10.60
N GLY A 15 31.83 -32.99 9.31
CA GLY A 15 31.60 -32.03 8.21
C GLY A 15 30.13 -31.62 8.10
N ALA A 16 29.22 -32.60 8.19
CA ALA A 16 27.78 -32.35 8.18
C ALA A 16 27.34 -31.47 9.36
N GLN A 17 27.90 -31.68 10.56
CA GLN A 17 27.62 -30.86 11.74
C GLN A 17 28.04 -29.39 11.54
N MET A 18 29.21 -29.14 10.93
CA MET A 18 29.66 -27.77 10.64
C MET A 18 28.72 -27.07 9.65
N ILE A 19 28.30 -27.76 8.59
CA ILE A 19 27.34 -27.23 7.61
C ILE A 19 26.01 -26.89 8.29
N MET A 20 25.49 -27.77 9.15
CA MET A 20 24.23 -27.53 9.85
C MET A 20 24.32 -26.34 10.81
N LYS A 21 25.42 -26.18 11.55
CA LYS A 21 25.64 -25.01 12.41
C LYS A 21 25.67 -23.71 11.60
N ALA A 22 26.36 -23.70 10.45
CA ALA A 22 26.40 -22.55 9.56
C ALA A 22 25.01 -22.21 8.99
N ARG A 23 24.25 -23.23 8.55
CA ARG A 23 22.87 -23.05 8.06
C ARG A 23 21.95 -22.49 9.15
N LEU A 24 22.04 -23.02 10.37
CA LEU A 24 21.25 -22.52 11.50
C LEU A 24 21.56 -21.06 11.80
N LEU A 25 22.84 -20.66 11.84
CA LEU A 25 23.25 -19.28 12.04
C LEU A 25 22.75 -18.35 10.91
N GLY A 26 22.79 -18.81 9.66
CA GLY A 26 22.26 -18.07 8.52
C GLY A 26 20.74 -17.90 8.61
N ALA A 27 20.02 -18.96 8.96
CA ALA A 27 18.57 -18.94 9.12
C ALA A 27 18.11 -18.04 10.27
N THR A 28 18.78 -18.07 11.43
CA THR A 28 18.44 -17.20 12.56
C THR A 28 18.65 -15.72 12.22
N LYS A 29 19.76 -15.39 11.54
CA LYS A 29 20.01 -14.03 11.03
C LYS A 29 18.98 -13.62 9.99
N GLY A 30 18.70 -14.47 9.00
CA GLY A 30 17.72 -14.22 7.94
C GLY A 30 16.31 -13.98 8.49
N HIS A 31 15.89 -14.79 9.47
CA HIS A 31 14.62 -14.60 10.17
C HIS A 31 14.55 -13.23 10.85
N GLY A 32 15.60 -12.82 11.57
CA GLY A 32 15.67 -11.50 12.20
C GLY A 32 15.58 -10.34 11.20
N LEU A 33 16.22 -10.46 10.03
CA LEU A 33 16.12 -9.47 8.96
C LEU A 33 14.70 -9.38 8.38
N LEU A 34 14.07 -10.52 8.11
CA LEU A 34 12.70 -10.58 7.60
C LEU A 34 11.69 -10.02 8.62
N LYS A 35 11.87 -10.32 9.92
CA LYS A 35 11.02 -9.76 10.98
C LYS A 35 11.11 -8.24 11.02
N LYS A 36 12.31 -7.67 10.96
CA LYS A 36 12.51 -6.21 10.89
C LYS A 36 11.87 -5.59 9.65
N LYS A 37 11.96 -6.24 8.48
CA LYS A 37 11.28 -5.80 7.25
C LYS A 37 9.76 -5.82 7.42
N ALA A 38 9.21 -6.89 7.98
CA ALA A 38 7.78 -7.02 8.24
C ALA A 38 7.27 -5.95 9.21
N ASP A 39 8.01 -5.67 10.28
CA ASP A 39 7.63 -4.66 11.28
C ASP A 39 7.64 -3.25 10.68
N ALA A 40 8.65 -2.91 9.86
CA ALA A 40 8.70 -1.65 9.13
C ALA A 40 7.52 -1.49 8.16
N LEU A 41 7.16 -2.57 7.45
CA LEU A 41 6.00 -2.58 6.56
C LEU A 41 4.69 -2.42 7.33
N GLN A 42 4.53 -3.11 8.46
CA GLN A 42 3.33 -3.02 9.29
C GLN A 42 3.17 -1.63 9.92
N MET A 43 4.27 -1.02 10.37
CA MET A 43 4.26 0.37 10.86
C MET A 43 3.82 1.33 9.75
N ARG A 44 4.41 1.22 8.55
CA ARG A 44 4.01 2.04 7.40
C ARG A 44 2.55 1.82 7.00
N PHE A 45 2.07 0.58 7.06
CA PHE A 45 0.67 0.27 6.79
C PHE A 45 -0.27 0.97 7.77
N ARG A 46 0.03 0.93 9.07
CA ARG A 46 -0.76 1.63 10.10
C ARG A 46 -0.78 3.14 9.90
N LEU A 47 0.37 3.74 9.56
CA LEU A 47 0.45 5.18 9.26
C LEU A 47 -0.39 5.55 8.04
N ILE A 48 -0.37 4.72 6.98
CA ILE A 48 -1.20 4.95 5.79
C ILE A 48 -2.69 4.80 6.13
N LEU A 49 -3.06 3.82 6.95
CA LEU A 49 -4.44 3.61 7.38
C LEU A 49 -4.98 4.83 8.15
N GLY A 50 -4.19 5.38 9.08
CA GLY A 50 -4.55 6.61 9.79
C GLY A 50 -4.81 7.78 8.83
N LYS A 51 -3.88 8.01 7.89
CA LYS A 51 -4.04 9.05 6.86
C LYS A 51 -5.27 8.84 5.97
N ILE A 52 -5.61 7.59 5.64
CA ILE A 52 -6.81 7.28 4.85
C ILE A 52 -8.07 7.68 5.62
N ILE A 53 -8.13 7.40 6.92
CA ILE A 53 -9.29 7.75 7.74
C ILE A 53 -9.44 9.27 7.84
N GLU A 54 -8.36 9.99 8.15
CA GLU A 54 -8.34 11.46 8.21
C GLU A 54 -8.72 12.10 6.86
N THR A 55 -8.19 11.57 5.75
CA THR A 55 -8.51 12.09 4.41
C THR A 55 -9.95 11.79 4.05
N LYS A 56 -10.49 10.63 4.44
CA LYS A 56 -11.89 10.26 4.18
C LYS A 56 -12.87 11.17 4.92
N THR A 57 -12.55 11.55 6.17
CA THR A 57 -13.40 12.49 6.92
C THR A 57 -13.36 13.88 6.30
N LEU A 58 -12.17 14.39 5.97
CA LEU A 58 -12.02 15.67 5.26
C LEU A 58 -12.73 15.68 3.90
N MET A 59 -12.64 14.58 3.15
CA MET A 59 -13.33 14.44 1.86
C MET A 59 -14.85 14.57 2.01
N GLY A 60 -15.43 14.11 3.12
CA GLY A 60 -16.86 14.30 3.40
C GLY A 60 -17.25 15.77 3.57
N GLU A 61 -16.41 16.56 4.24
CA GLU A 61 -16.63 18.00 4.43
C GLU A 61 -16.49 18.76 3.11
N VAL A 62 -15.42 18.50 2.35
CA VAL A 62 -15.19 19.12 1.03
C VAL A 62 -16.31 18.78 0.06
N MET A 63 -16.81 17.54 0.08
CA MET A 63 -17.92 17.12 -0.79
C MET A 63 -19.24 17.77 -0.38
N LYS A 64 -19.46 18.03 0.92
CA LYS A 64 -20.63 18.78 1.41
C LYS A 64 -20.59 20.23 0.94
N GLU A 65 -19.43 20.88 1.04
CA GLU A 65 -19.23 22.25 0.54
C GLU A 65 -19.45 22.32 -0.98
N ALA A 66 -18.86 21.40 -1.75
CA ALA A 66 -19.03 21.34 -3.20
C ALA A 66 -20.50 21.13 -3.61
N ALA A 67 -21.25 20.31 -2.87
CA ALA A 67 -22.68 20.12 -3.10
C ALA A 67 -23.47 21.41 -2.85
N PHE A 68 -23.09 22.19 -1.84
CA PHE A 68 -23.70 23.49 -1.54
C PHE A 68 -23.40 24.52 -2.65
N SER A 69 -22.15 24.63 -3.09
CA SER A 69 -21.77 25.50 -4.22
C SER A 69 -22.50 25.12 -5.51
N LEU A 70 -22.72 23.82 -5.74
CA LEU A 70 -23.53 23.35 -6.88
C LEU A 70 -24.99 23.77 -6.75
N ALA A 71 -25.57 23.76 -5.54
CA ALA A 71 -26.93 24.23 -5.30
C ALA A 71 -27.06 25.76 -5.52
N GLU A 72 -26.08 26.54 -5.07
CA GLU A 72 -26.02 27.99 -5.34
C GLU A 72 -25.95 28.30 -6.84
N ALA A 73 -25.09 27.59 -7.58
CA ALA A 73 -24.99 27.73 -9.02
C ALA A 73 -26.32 27.39 -9.72
N LYS A 74 -26.99 26.32 -9.29
CA LYS A 74 -28.31 25.92 -9.81
C LYS A 74 -29.40 26.93 -9.48
N PHE A 75 -29.34 27.53 -8.30
CA PHE A 75 -30.27 28.59 -7.91
C PHE A 75 -30.10 29.84 -8.79
N ALA A 76 -28.86 30.24 -9.06
CA ALA A 76 -28.57 31.43 -9.86
C ALA A 76 -28.85 31.27 -11.37
N THR A 77 -28.61 30.08 -11.93
CA THR A 77 -28.60 29.87 -13.39
C THR A 77 -29.61 28.85 -13.91
N GLY A 78 -30.31 28.15 -13.03
CA GLY A 78 -31.20 27.03 -13.39
C GLY A 78 -30.43 25.71 -13.60
N ASP A 79 -31.03 24.76 -14.30
CA ASP A 79 -30.40 23.46 -14.56
C ASP A 79 -29.45 23.51 -15.77
N PHE A 80 -28.15 23.39 -15.50
CA PHE A 80 -27.10 23.40 -16.52
C PHE A 80 -26.43 22.03 -16.73
N ASN A 81 -26.94 20.96 -16.09
CA ASN A 81 -26.31 19.64 -16.14
C ASN A 81 -26.20 19.11 -17.58
N GLN A 82 -27.26 19.25 -18.37
CA GLN A 82 -27.29 18.75 -19.75
C GLN A 82 -26.30 19.48 -20.65
N VAL A 83 -26.18 20.81 -20.49
CA VAL A 83 -25.23 21.64 -21.23
C VAL A 83 -23.79 21.26 -20.89
N VAL A 84 -23.48 21.03 -19.61
CA VAL A 84 -22.13 20.61 -19.19
C VAL A 84 -21.78 19.24 -19.76
N ILE A 85 -22.68 18.26 -19.68
CA ILE A 85 -22.43 16.90 -20.16
C ILE A 85 -22.25 16.87 -21.68
N GLN A 86 -23.01 17.67 -22.43
CA GLN A 86 -22.91 17.73 -23.90
C GLN A 86 -21.62 18.40 -24.38
N ASN A 87 -21.08 19.35 -23.61
CA ASN A 87 -19.89 20.11 -24.00
C ASN A 87 -18.55 19.49 -23.53
N VAL A 88 -18.54 18.23 -23.08
CA VAL A 88 -17.30 17.53 -22.69
C VAL A 88 -16.59 16.99 -23.94
N THR A 89 -15.36 17.45 -24.20
CA THR A 89 -14.55 16.98 -25.35
C THR A 89 -13.29 16.22 -24.92
N LYS A 90 -12.46 16.85 -24.07
CA LYS A 90 -11.21 16.28 -23.56
C LYS A 90 -11.11 16.50 -22.06
N ALA A 91 -10.50 15.54 -21.36
CA ALA A 91 -10.22 15.70 -19.94
C ALA A 91 -9.17 16.81 -19.73
N GLN A 92 -9.50 17.78 -18.87
CA GLN A 92 -8.60 18.84 -18.44
C GLN A 92 -7.53 18.32 -17.49
N ILE A 93 -7.91 17.44 -16.55
CA ILE A 93 -7.00 16.85 -15.55
C ILE A 93 -6.79 15.37 -15.89
N LYS A 94 -5.52 14.92 -15.88
CA LYS A 94 -5.14 13.53 -16.16
C LYS A 94 -4.18 13.03 -15.09
N ILE A 95 -4.18 11.72 -14.87
CA ILE A 95 -3.36 11.06 -13.86
C ILE A 95 -2.50 9.98 -14.54
N ARG A 96 -1.21 9.90 -14.17
CA ARG A 96 -0.28 8.83 -14.52
C ARG A 96 0.13 8.06 -13.27
N THR A 97 0.49 6.80 -13.44
CA THR A 97 1.04 5.99 -12.35
C THR A 97 2.54 6.21 -12.20
N LYS A 98 3.00 6.48 -10.98
CA LYS A 98 4.42 6.54 -10.59
C LYS A 98 4.74 5.37 -9.67
N ARG A 99 5.92 4.75 -9.82
CA ARG A 99 6.44 3.76 -8.87
C ARG A 99 7.09 4.46 -7.68
N ASP A 100 6.80 3.98 -6.49
CA ASP A 100 7.37 4.40 -5.22
C ASP A 100 7.75 3.16 -4.40
N ASN A 101 8.80 3.23 -3.59
CA ASN A 101 9.33 2.08 -2.87
C ASN A 101 9.21 2.28 -1.36
N VAL A 102 8.62 1.30 -0.67
CA VAL A 102 8.57 1.27 0.80
C VAL A 102 9.21 0.00 1.29
N ALA A 103 10.35 0.13 1.98
CA ALA A 103 11.12 -1.01 2.49
C ALA A 103 11.36 -2.08 1.40
N ASP A 104 11.83 -1.65 0.22
CA ASP A 104 12.14 -2.55 -0.90
C ASP A 104 10.92 -3.34 -1.43
N VAL A 105 9.72 -2.77 -1.23
CA VAL A 105 8.46 -3.21 -1.85
C VAL A 105 7.96 -2.09 -2.76
N GLY A 106 7.86 -2.39 -4.05
CA GLY A 106 7.33 -1.46 -5.05
C GLY A 106 5.83 -1.24 -4.89
N LYS A 107 5.41 0.02 -4.93
CA LYS A 107 4.03 0.47 -4.87
C LYS A 107 3.77 1.45 -6.01
N LEU A 108 2.54 1.48 -6.52
CA LEU A 108 2.11 2.47 -7.52
C LEU A 108 1.35 3.59 -6.81
N LYS A 109 1.64 4.83 -7.20
CA LYS A 109 0.93 6.03 -6.75
C LYS A 109 0.43 6.83 -7.96
N PRO A 110 -0.79 7.36 -7.93
CA PRO A 110 -1.24 8.32 -8.92
C PRO A 110 -0.42 9.62 -8.81
N LYS A 111 -0.15 10.25 -9.96
CA LYS A 111 0.47 11.57 -10.08
C LYS A 111 -0.25 12.33 -11.18
N GLU A 112 -0.71 13.54 -10.87
CA GLU A 112 -1.30 14.44 -11.87
C GLU A 112 -0.28 14.82 -12.96
N ILE A 113 -0.78 15.04 -14.17
CA ILE A 113 -0.02 15.35 -15.38
C ILE A 113 -0.34 16.76 -15.83
#